data_AF-A0AAT9QJG0-F1
#
_entry.id   AF-A0AAT9QJG0-F1
#
_cell.length_a   1.000
_cell.length_b   1.000
_cell.length_c   1.000
_cell.angle_alpha   90.00
_cell.angle_beta   90.00
_cell.angle_gamma   90.00
#
_symmetry.space_group_name_H-M   'P 1'
#
loop_
_entity.id
_entity.type
_entity.pdbx_description
1 polymer ?
#
loop_
_entity_poly.entity_id
_entity_poly.type
_entity_poly.pdbx_seq_one_letter_code
_entity_poly.pdbx_strand_id
1 'polypeptide(L)'
;MAERVGEPVIPLGGGDFHRLEDGHPTGLPTTWVQSEDPGEAGLLSALKTGPTALSMGIDAPLLLRVDGELLAIDAEGTILVDFEGRRQLIRNPREALNVPGAGPYRLETADRRIIALTA
;
A
#
# COMPACT_ATOMS: atom_id res chain seq x y z
N MET A 1 -7.67 16.90 15.44
CA MET A 1 -8.22 16.28 14.21
C MET A 1 -7.24 16.59 13.10
N ALA A 2 -6.62 15.58 12.49
CA ALA A 2 -5.69 15.82 11.38
C ALA A 2 -6.48 16.45 10.22
N GLU A 3 -5.99 17.58 9.72
CA GLU A 3 -6.56 18.31 8.60
C GLU A 3 -6.55 17.40 7.36
N ARG A 4 -7.71 17.27 6.70
CA ARG A 4 -7.87 16.38 5.55
C ARG A 4 -7.20 17.05 4.34
N VAL A 5 -6.03 16.56 3.94
CA VAL A 5 -5.33 17.07 2.76
C VAL A 5 -5.94 16.45 1.51
N GLY A 6 -6.84 17.18 0.86
CA GLY A 6 -7.45 16.79 -0.41
C GLY A 6 -8.62 15.81 -0.31
N GLU A 7 -9.16 15.44 -1.47
CA GLU A 7 -10.21 14.42 -1.58
C GLU A 7 -9.61 13.03 -1.35
N PRO A 8 -10.29 12.14 -0.60
CA PRO A 8 -9.84 10.75 -0.47
C PRO A 8 -9.87 10.07 -1.82
N VAL A 9 -8.77 9.41 -2.15
CA VAL A 9 -8.66 8.58 -3.34
C VAL A 9 -8.36 7.15 -2.91
N ILE A 10 -8.92 6.18 -3.67
CA ILE A 10 -8.60 4.77 -3.50
C ILE A 10 -7.50 4.46 -4.52
N PRO A 11 -6.25 4.24 -4.09
CA PRO A 11 -5.15 4.02 -5.00
C PRO A 11 -5.27 2.65 -5.66
N LEU A 12 -5.13 2.61 -6.99
CA LEU A 12 -5.04 1.40 -7.78
C LEU A 12 -3.73 1.40 -8.55
N GLY A 13 -3.01 0.30 -8.47
CA GLY A 13 -1.79 0.05 -9.24
C GLY A 13 -2.04 -1.02 -10.29
N GLY A 14 -1.38 -0.87 -11.43
CA GLY A 14 -1.37 -1.87 -12.50
C GLY A 14 -0.10 -1.71 -13.33
N GLY A 15 0.45 -2.81 -13.80
CA GLY A 15 1.73 -2.85 -14.51
C GLY A 15 1.65 -2.48 -16.00
N ASP A 16 0.49 -2.02 -16.46
CA ASP A 16 0.25 -1.67 -17.87
C ASP A 16 0.75 -2.75 -18.84
N PHE A 17 0.41 -4.01 -18.53
CA PHE A 17 0.89 -5.17 -19.26
C PHE A 17 0.33 -5.21 -20.68
N HIS A 18 1.21 -5.29 -21.67
CA HIS A 18 0.85 -5.43 -23.08
C HIS A 18 1.27 -6.79 -23.65
N ARG A 19 2.48 -7.26 -23.34
CA ARG A 19 3.03 -8.57 -23.73
C ARG A 19 4.28 -8.93 -22.91
N LEU A 20 4.67 -10.20 -22.88
CA LEU A 20 5.77 -10.70 -22.03
C LEU A 20 7.15 -10.17 -22.45
N GLU A 21 7.35 -9.93 -23.74
CA GLU A 21 8.63 -9.51 -24.32
C GLU A 21 9.04 -8.09 -23.89
N ASP A 22 8.08 -7.29 -23.38
CA ASP A 22 8.35 -5.94 -22.88
C ASP A 22 9.09 -5.96 -21.53
N GLY A 23 9.24 -7.13 -20.88
CA GLY A 23 9.99 -7.26 -19.63
C GLY A 23 9.26 -6.74 -18.39
N HIS A 24 7.96 -6.48 -18.50
CA HIS A 24 7.09 -6.03 -17.40
C HIS A 24 6.05 -7.11 -17.10
N PRO A 25 6.31 -8.05 -16.18
CA PRO A 25 5.35 -9.10 -15.87
C PRO A 25 4.12 -8.53 -15.16
N THR A 26 3.01 -9.27 -15.22
CA THR A 26 1.80 -8.95 -14.45
C THR A 26 2.09 -8.98 -12.94
N GLY A 27 1.31 -8.21 -12.18
CA GLY A 27 1.48 -8.11 -10.71
C GLY A 27 2.53 -7.09 -10.25
N LEU A 28 3.08 -6.26 -11.14
CA LEU A 28 4.02 -5.19 -10.78
C LEU A 28 3.51 -3.81 -11.25
N PRO A 29 2.93 -2.97 -10.38
CA PRO A 29 2.62 -3.21 -8.96
C PRO A 29 1.41 -4.13 -8.75
N THR A 30 1.29 -4.66 -7.53
CA THR A 30 0.13 -5.41 -7.05
C THR A 30 -0.78 -4.50 -6.24
N THR A 31 -2.09 -4.56 -6.52
CA THR A 31 -3.13 -3.94 -5.67
C THR A 31 -3.74 -5.01 -4.78
N TRP A 32 -3.71 -4.77 -3.47
CA TRP A 32 -4.34 -5.59 -2.44
C TRP A 32 -5.66 -4.95 -2.03
N VAL A 33 -6.70 -5.78 -1.93
CA VAL A 33 -8.04 -5.38 -1.53
C VAL A 33 -8.57 -6.38 -0.51
N GLN A 34 -9.19 -5.87 0.55
CA GLN A 34 -9.91 -6.70 1.51
C GLN A 34 -11.35 -6.86 1.05
N SER A 35 -11.78 -8.09 0.81
CA SER A 35 -13.15 -8.41 0.42
C SER A 35 -13.60 -9.68 1.14
N GLU A 36 -14.86 -9.71 1.61
CA GLU A 36 -15.49 -10.91 2.16
C GLU A 36 -15.76 -11.96 1.05
N ASP A 37 -15.99 -11.49 -0.18
CA ASP A 37 -16.15 -12.32 -1.37
C ASP A 37 -14.95 -12.12 -2.32
N PRO A 38 -14.11 -13.14 -2.54
CA PRO A 38 -12.97 -13.05 -3.45
C PRO A 38 -13.38 -13.17 -4.94
N GLY A 39 -14.67 -13.32 -5.25
CA GLY A 39 -15.20 -13.26 -6.61
C GLY A 39 -15.18 -11.85 -7.19
N GLU A 40 -15.33 -11.74 -8.51
CA GLU A 40 -15.25 -10.48 -9.26
C GLU A 40 -16.17 -9.38 -8.68
N ALA A 41 -17.43 -9.72 -8.38
CA ALA A 41 -18.39 -8.77 -7.85
C ALA A 41 -17.99 -8.23 -6.46
N GLY A 42 -17.51 -9.11 -5.58
CA GLY A 42 -17.00 -8.74 -4.26
C GLY A 42 -15.77 -7.84 -4.35
N LEU A 43 -14.79 -8.23 -5.17
CA LEU A 43 -13.59 -7.42 -5.39
C LEU A 43 -13.92 -6.05 -5.98
N LEU A 44 -14.76 -5.96 -7.02
CA LEU A 44 -15.18 -4.68 -7.61
C LEU A 44 -15.96 -3.80 -6.63
N SER A 45 -16.75 -4.41 -5.73
CA SER A 45 -17.44 -3.68 -4.66
C SER A 45 -16.43 -3.10 -3.67
N ALA A 46 -15.49 -3.92 -3.19
CA ALA A 46 -14.47 -3.50 -2.25
C ALA A 46 -13.53 -2.42 -2.82
N LEU A 47 -13.17 -2.49 -4.10
CA LEU A 47 -12.36 -1.46 -4.76
C LEU A 47 -13.06 -0.09 -4.84
N LYS A 48 -14.39 -0.04 -4.79
CA LYS A 48 -15.14 1.24 -4.79
C LYS A 48 -15.17 1.91 -3.42
N THR A 49 -14.96 1.14 -2.35
CA THR A 49 -15.06 1.63 -0.97
C THR A 49 -13.70 1.72 -0.27
N GLY A 50 -12.71 0.93 -0.71
CA GLY A 50 -11.42 0.81 -0.06
C GLY A 50 -11.52 0.27 1.37
N PRO A 51 -10.43 0.37 2.16
CA PRO A 51 -9.10 0.82 1.74
C PRO A 51 -8.41 -0.19 0.80
N THR A 52 -7.44 0.27 0.03
CA THR A 52 -6.54 -0.57 -0.78
C THR A 52 -5.09 -0.34 -0.37
N ALA A 53 -4.26 -1.35 -0.62
CA ALA A 53 -2.82 -1.24 -0.48
C ALA A 53 -2.12 -1.59 -1.79
N LEU A 54 -0.96 -0.99 -2.02
CA LEU A 54 -0.09 -1.23 -3.17
C LEU A 54 1.25 -1.76 -2.69
N SER A 55 1.82 -2.71 -3.43
CA SER A 55 3.19 -3.16 -3.28
C SER A 55 3.84 -3.36 -4.65
N MET A 56 5.18 -3.26 -4.71
CA MET A 56 5.94 -3.53 -5.94
C MET A 56 6.09 -5.04 -6.22
N GLY A 57 4.99 -5.78 -6.13
CA GLY A 57 4.93 -7.24 -6.32
C GLY A 57 4.15 -7.97 -5.25
N ILE A 58 3.76 -9.21 -5.55
CA ILE A 58 3.06 -10.10 -4.60
C ILE A 58 3.95 -10.51 -3.43
N ASP A 59 5.27 -10.57 -3.65
CA ASP A 59 6.28 -10.94 -2.65
C ASP A 59 7.09 -9.73 -2.16
N ALA A 60 6.62 -8.52 -2.48
CA ALA A 60 7.29 -7.27 -2.09
C ALA A 60 6.84 -6.81 -0.69
N PRO A 61 7.63 -5.95 -0.03
CA PRO A 61 7.22 -5.33 1.22
C PRO A 61 5.83 -4.69 1.09
N LEU A 62 5.01 -4.89 2.10
CA LEU A 62 3.59 -4.53 2.08
C LEU A 62 3.25 -3.67 3.29
N LEU A 63 2.35 -2.70 3.08
CA LEU A 63 1.81 -1.85 4.12
C LEU A 63 0.28 -1.95 4.06
N LEU A 64 -0.31 -2.60 5.05
CA LEU A 64 -1.76 -2.77 5.15
C LEU A 64 -2.34 -1.82 6.21
N ARG A 65 -3.62 -1.50 6.04
CA ARG A 65 -4.45 -0.94 7.11
C ARG A 65 -5.39 -2.02 7.63
N VAL A 66 -5.26 -2.37 8.91
CA VAL A 66 -6.07 -3.40 9.58
C VAL A 66 -6.61 -2.81 10.88
N ASP A 67 -7.93 -2.79 11.04
CA ASP A 67 -8.61 -2.27 12.24
C ASP A 67 -8.17 -0.85 12.67
N GLY A 68 -7.81 -0.01 11.70
CA GLY A 68 -7.34 1.36 11.93
C GLY A 68 -5.84 1.49 12.17
N GLU A 69 -5.12 0.40 12.43
CA GLU A 69 -3.67 0.37 12.56
C GLU A 69 -3.00 0.13 11.21
N LEU A 70 -1.73 0.53 11.10
CA LEU A 70 -0.89 0.13 9.98
C LEU A 70 -0.10 -1.13 10.33
N LEU A 71 -0.04 -2.07 9.40
CA LEU A 71 0.76 -3.27 9.50
C LEU A 71 1.76 -3.32 8.35
N ALA A 72 3.05 -3.18 8.69
CA ALA A 72 4.13 -3.38 7.75
C ALA A 72 4.51 -4.88 7.74
N ILE A 73 4.63 -5.48 6.55
CA ILE A 73 4.92 -6.91 6.34
C ILE A 73 6.11 -7.01 5.37
N ASP A 74 7.07 -7.86 5.72
CA ASP A 74 8.36 -8.05 5.04
C ASP A 74 9.08 -6.74 4.73
N ALA A 75 8.95 -5.77 5.65
CA ALA A 75 9.30 -4.37 5.44
C ALA A 75 10.46 -3.88 6.31
N GLU A 76 11.19 -4.77 6.98
CA GLU A 76 12.36 -4.40 7.79
C GLU A 76 13.38 -3.58 6.97
N GLY A 77 13.90 -2.51 7.56
CA GLY A 77 14.88 -1.64 6.89
C GLY A 77 14.27 -0.61 5.93
N THR A 78 12.96 -0.68 5.67
CA THR A 78 12.23 0.35 4.92
C THR A 78 11.87 1.54 5.81
N ILE A 79 11.55 2.67 5.19
CA ILE A 79 11.16 3.90 5.88
C ILE A 79 9.69 4.17 5.63
N LEU A 80 8.86 4.12 6.67
CA LEU A 80 7.50 4.65 6.64
C LEU A 80 7.56 6.17 6.51
N VAL A 81 6.80 6.71 5.55
CA VAL A 81 6.66 8.15 5.33
C VAL A 81 5.19 8.52 5.19
N ASP A 82 4.77 9.59 5.88
CA ASP A 82 3.43 10.15 5.76
C ASP A 82 3.36 11.32 4.75
N PHE A 83 2.19 11.94 4.65
CA PHE A 83 1.96 13.08 3.75
C PHE A 83 2.70 14.36 4.19
N GLU A 84 2.97 14.52 5.49
CA GLU A 84 3.75 15.64 6.04
C GLU A 84 5.26 15.42 5.90
N GLY A 85 5.66 14.23 5.43
CA GLY A 85 7.05 13.84 5.25
C GLY A 85 7.72 13.37 6.54
N ARG A 86 6.97 13.11 7.62
CA ARG A 86 7.52 12.47 8.84
C ARG A 86 7.97 11.06 8.49
N ARG A 87 9.09 10.63 9.06
CA ARG A 87 9.79 9.40 8.69
C ARG A 87 9.98 8.51 9.92
N GLN A 88 9.72 7.21 9.77
CA GLN A 88 9.95 6.20 10.78
C GLN A 88 10.60 4.96 10.14
N LEU A 89 11.70 4.47 10.71
CA LEU A 89 12.32 3.21 10.30
C LEU A 89 11.46 2.03 10.77
N ILE A 90 11.16 1.10 9.86
CA ILE A 90 10.59 -0.20 10.20
C ILE A 90 11.72 -1.11 10.69
N ARG A 91 11.57 -1.64 11.90
CA ARG A 91 12.63 -2.36 12.62
C ARG A 91 12.45 -3.86 12.63
N ASN A 92 11.26 -4.35 12.29
CA ASN A 92 10.95 -5.77 12.30
C ASN A 92 10.33 -6.18 10.96
N PRO A 93 10.46 -7.45 10.54
CA PRO A 93 9.82 -7.94 9.32
C PRO A 93 8.30 -7.75 9.35
N ARG A 94 7.68 -7.88 10.54
CA ARG A 94 6.27 -7.61 10.76
C ARG A 94 6.11 -6.62 11.90
N GLU A 95 5.58 -5.43 11.62
CA GLU A 95 5.49 -4.33 12.59
C GLU A 95 4.14 -3.63 12.51
N ALA A 96 3.42 -3.62 13.64
CA ALA A 96 2.21 -2.83 13.81
C ALA A 96 2.58 -1.41 14.24
N LEU A 97 1.95 -0.42 13.62
CA LEU A 97 2.29 0.99 13.75
C LEU A 97 1.01 1.77 14.09
N ASN A 98 1.01 2.40 15.27
CA ASN A 98 -0.04 3.30 15.66
C ASN A 98 0.26 4.70 15.09
N VAL A 99 -0.36 5.03 13.97
CA VAL A 99 -0.19 6.31 13.28
C VAL A 99 -1.51 7.07 13.17
N PRO A 100 -1.51 8.40 13.22
CA PRO A 100 -2.74 9.19 13.22
C PRO A 100 -3.35 9.32 11.81
N GLY A 101 -4.68 9.20 11.71
CA GLY A 101 -5.42 9.54 10.49
C GLY A 101 -5.34 8.49 9.36
N ALA A 102 -6.05 8.78 8.26
CA ALA A 102 -6.23 7.83 7.16
C ALA A 102 -4.99 7.67 6.26
N GLY A 103 -4.11 8.66 6.19
CA GLY A 103 -2.94 8.65 5.30
C GLY A 103 -3.01 9.75 4.24
N PRO A 104 -2.31 9.58 3.10
CA PRO A 104 -1.63 8.36 2.66
C PRO A 104 -0.34 8.08 3.44
N TYR A 105 0.00 6.80 3.54
CA TYR A 105 1.26 6.30 4.08
C TYR A 105 1.98 5.46 3.05
N ARG A 106 3.30 5.56 3.00
CA ARG A 106 4.12 4.80 2.05
C ARG A 106 5.39 4.26 2.69
N LEU A 107 5.89 3.16 2.14
CA LEU A 107 7.22 2.65 2.45
C LEU A 107 8.19 3.10 1.35
N GLU A 108 9.31 3.67 1.79
CA GLU A 108 10.44 4.04 0.95
C GLU A 108 11.65 3.15 1.25
N THR A 109 12.40 2.84 0.21
CA THR A 109 13.79 2.35 0.30
C THR A 109 14.74 3.48 0.73
N ALA A 110 15.98 3.13 1.09
CA ALA A 110 16.99 4.10 1.51
C ALA A 110 17.31 5.17 0.43
N ASP A 111 17.16 4.84 -0.86
CA ASP A 111 17.30 5.76 -2.00
C ASP A 111 15.98 6.44 -2.40
N ARG A 112 14.96 6.42 -1.52
CA ARG A 112 13.66 7.08 -1.66
C ARG A 112 12.76 6.54 -2.77
N ARG A 113 12.97 5.31 -3.24
CA ARG A 113 11.95 4.65 -4.09
C ARG A 113 10.78 4.18 -3.24
N ILE A 114 9.57 4.51 -3.68
CA ILE A 114 8.33 4.02 -3.08
C ILE A 114 8.17 2.56 -3.48
N ILE A 115 7.96 1.70 -2.50
CA ILE A 115 7.80 0.25 -2.70
C ILE A 115 6.47 -0.30 -2.19
N ALA A 116 5.80 0.43 -1.30
CA ALA A 116 4.44 0.15 -0.85
C ALA A 116 3.70 1.44 -0.50
N LEU A 117 2.37 1.41 -0.60
CA LEU A 117 1.50 2.54 -0.23
C LEU A 117 0.14 2.05 0.26
N THR A 118 -0.44 2.73 1.24
CA THR A 118 -1.84 2.54 1.67
C THR A 118 -2.47 3.91 1.93
N ALA A 119 -3.76 4.03 1.63
CA ALA A 119 -4.57 5.22 1.88
C ALA A 119 -5.80 4.89 2.73
#